data_AF-A0A919YR53-F1
#
_entry.id   AF-A0A919YR53-F1
#
_cell.length_a   1.000
_cell.length_b   1.000
_cell.length_c   1.000
_cell.angle_alpha   90.00
_cell.angle_beta   90.00
_cell.angle_gamma   90.00
#
_symmetry.space_group_name_H-M   'P 1'
#
loop_
_entity.id
_entity.type
_entity.pdbx_description
1 polymer ?
#
loop_
_entity_poly.entity_id
_entity_poly.type
_entity_poly.pdbx_seq_one_letter_code
_entity_poly.pdbx_strand_id
1 'polypeptide(L)'
;MELEQGDIIPKPTLSDIPILGTGYSGQTIEWLAEHTDGWLFYSQGVNDQRKLVNKWREITGEFKPFTQALAIDLSRNPNEAPKPIQGGFRSGYRFIIDYFRACK
;
A
#
# COMPACT_ATOMS: atom_id res chain seq x y z
N MET A 1 28.01 -23.46 -12.86
CA MET A 1 28.30 -22.50 -13.94
C MET A 1 27.94 -21.14 -13.37
N GLU A 2 28.88 -20.54 -12.66
CA GLU A 2 28.68 -19.22 -12.08
C GLU A 2 28.67 -18.20 -13.21
N LEU A 3 27.64 -17.36 -13.24
CA LEU A 3 27.54 -16.22 -14.14
C LEU A 3 28.45 -15.10 -13.61
N GLU A 4 29.77 -15.33 -13.54
CA GLU A 4 30.71 -14.34 -13.01
C GLU A 4 31.03 -13.21 -14.01
N GLN A 5 30.71 -13.38 -15.30
CA GLN A 5 31.16 -12.49 -16.38
C GLN A 5 30.04 -11.95 -17.30
N GLY A 6 28.77 -12.08 -16.91
CA GLY A 6 27.65 -11.56 -17.68
C GLY A 6 27.25 -10.14 -17.27
N ASP A 7 26.82 -9.31 -18.22
CA ASP A 7 26.21 -8.00 -17.94
C ASP A 7 24.71 -7.98 -18.34
N ILE A 8 23.88 -7.35 -17.50
CA ILE A 8 22.43 -7.21 -17.72
C ILE A 8 22.19 -5.88 -18.44
N ILE A 9 21.85 -5.92 -19.71
CA ILE A 9 21.54 -4.73 -20.50
C ILE A 9 20.13 -4.84 -21.11
N PRO A 10 19.37 -3.72 -21.20
CA PRO A 10 19.73 -2.36 -20.76
C PRO A 10 19.61 -2.17 -19.24
N LYS A 11 20.30 -1.16 -18.72
CA LYS A 11 20.03 -0.65 -17.37
C LYS A 11 18.82 0.30 -17.41
N PRO A 12 18.07 0.43 -16.31
CA PRO A 12 17.00 1.41 -16.20
C PRO A 12 17.52 2.82 -16.53
N THR A 13 16.72 3.62 -17.23
CA THR A 13 17.09 4.99 -17.60
C THR A 13 16.99 5.98 -16.45
N LEU A 14 16.19 5.64 -15.42
CA LEU A 14 16.15 6.33 -14.14
C LEU A 14 17.18 5.67 -13.20
N SER A 15 17.85 6.45 -12.36
CA SER A 15 18.91 5.95 -11.46
C SER A 15 18.43 4.82 -10.55
N ASP A 16 17.17 4.88 -10.12
CA ASP A 16 16.59 3.99 -9.14
C ASP A 16 15.18 3.55 -9.55
N ILE A 17 14.87 2.27 -9.36
CA ILE A 17 13.51 1.72 -9.50
C ILE A 17 12.91 1.62 -8.09
N PRO A 18 11.82 2.32 -7.78
CA PRO A 18 11.17 2.20 -6.46
C PRO A 18 10.70 0.77 -6.19
N ILE A 19 11.14 0.19 -5.07
CA ILE A 19 10.79 -1.15 -4.65
C ILE A 19 9.87 -1.09 -3.43
N LEU A 20 8.67 -1.64 -3.56
CA LEU A 20 7.70 -1.74 -2.46
C LEU A 20 7.56 -3.18 -1.97
N GLY A 21 7.68 -3.40 -0.66
CA GLY A 21 7.30 -4.67 -0.05
C GLY A 21 5.79 -4.88 -0.13
N THR A 22 5.31 -6.10 -0.38
CA THR A 22 3.87 -6.41 -0.40
C THR A 22 3.47 -7.30 0.78
N GLY A 23 2.47 -6.88 1.55
CA GLY A 23 2.15 -7.55 2.80
C GLY A 23 3.36 -7.58 3.73
N TYR A 24 3.41 -8.51 4.67
CA TYR A 24 4.64 -8.69 5.47
C TYR A 24 5.77 -9.37 4.68
N SER A 25 5.49 -10.03 3.55
CA SER A 25 6.49 -10.79 2.77
C SER A 25 7.34 -11.77 3.62
N GLY A 26 6.80 -12.25 4.74
CA GLY A 26 7.51 -13.10 5.71
C GLY A 26 8.52 -12.36 6.60
N GLN A 27 8.54 -11.02 6.57
CA GLN A 27 9.48 -10.16 7.29
C GLN A 27 8.79 -9.35 8.39
N THR A 28 9.61 -8.74 9.26
CA THR A 28 9.12 -7.76 10.23
C THR A 28 8.89 -6.40 9.56
N ILE A 29 8.14 -5.52 10.22
CA ILE A 29 7.91 -4.16 9.70
C ILE A 29 9.20 -3.33 9.73
N GLU A 30 10.08 -3.57 10.71
CA GLU A 30 11.39 -2.93 10.83
C GLU A 30 12.30 -3.32 9.66
N TRP A 31 12.32 -4.61 9.28
CA TRP A 31 13.07 -5.08 8.12
C TRP A 31 12.57 -4.41 6.84
N LEU A 32 11.25 -4.34 6.64
CA LEU A 32 10.65 -3.68 5.49
C LEU A 32 11.01 -2.18 5.46
N ALA A 33 10.99 -1.51 6.61
CA ALA A 33 11.33 -0.09 6.72
C ALA A 33 12.80 0.17 6.35
N GLU A 34 13.70 -0.74 6.69
CA GLU A 34 15.12 -0.63 6.36
C GLU A 34 15.42 -0.95 4.89
N HIS A 35 14.73 -1.94 4.29
CA HIS A 35 15.14 -2.54 3.00
C HIS A 35 14.28 -2.17 1.79
N THR A 36 13.17 -1.44 1.98
CA THR A 36 12.26 -1.08 0.88
C THR A 36 12.07 0.43 0.79
N ASP A 37 11.66 0.91 -0.39
CA ASP A 37 11.34 2.32 -0.63
C ASP A 37 9.91 2.65 -0.19
N GLY A 38 9.08 1.64 0.08
CA GLY A 38 7.70 1.80 0.47
C GLY A 38 7.02 0.48 0.77
N TRP A 39 5.78 0.55 1.23
CA TRP A 39 5.04 -0.61 1.66
C TRP A 39 3.65 -0.65 1.04
N LEU A 40 3.32 -1.74 0.33
CA LEU A 40 2.01 -2.03 -0.20
C LEU A 40 1.30 -3.05 0.69
N PHE A 41 0.12 -2.71 1.20
CA PHE A 41 -0.64 -3.58 2.10
C PHE A 41 -2.10 -3.76 1.67
N TYR A 42 -2.75 -4.75 2.26
CA TYR A 42 -4.15 -5.07 1.98
C TYR A 42 -5.09 -4.09 2.69
N SER A 43 -6.31 -3.94 2.17
CA SER A 43 -7.37 -3.16 2.83
C SER A 43 -7.67 -3.71 4.22
N GLN A 44 -7.71 -2.83 5.22
CA GLN A 44 -8.14 -3.13 6.59
C GLN A 44 -9.32 -2.25 6.98
N GLY A 45 -9.91 -2.49 8.15
CA GLY A 45 -10.80 -1.52 8.78
C GLY A 45 -10.09 -0.17 8.97
N VAL A 46 -10.82 0.94 8.80
CA VAL A 46 -10.25 2.32 8.81
C VAL A 46 -9.35 2.58 10.02
N ASN A 47 -9.78 2.14 11.21
CA ASN A 47 -9.01 2.34 12.44
C ASN A 47 -7.70 1.56 12.46
N ASP A 48 -7.70 0.32 11.98
CA ASP A 48 -6.51 -0.52 11.96
C ASP A 48 -5.56 -0.07 10.87
N GLN A 49 -6.08 0.37 9.72
CA GLN A 49 -5.29 0.97 8.65
C GLN A 49 -4.56 2.23 9.13
N ARG A 50 -5.27 3.14 9.81
CA ARG A 50 -4.67 4.36 10.37
C ARG A 50 -3.57 4.05 11.39
N LYS A 51 -3.80 3.07 12.28
CA LYS A 51 -2.77 2.61 13.23
C LYS A 51 -1.54 2.07 12.50
N LEU A 52 -1.75 1.26 11.46
CA LEU A 52 -0.67 0.64 10.69
C LEU A 52 0.16 1.68 9.93
N VAL A 53 -0.50 2.64 9.28
CA VAL A 53 0.16 3.77 8.58
C VAL A 53 0.98 4.61 9.56
N ASN A 54 0.43 4.92 10.74
CA ASN A 54 1.16 5.69 11.75
C ASN A 54 2.38 4.92 12.26
N LYS A 55 2.24 3.63 12.55
CA LYS A 55 3.36 2.78 12.96
C LYS A 55 4.45 2.72 11.88
N TRP A 56 4.06 2.58 10.61
CA TRP A 56 5.01 2.60 9.49
C TRP A 56 5.81 3.92 9.45
N ARG A 57 5.12 5.06 9.49
CA ARG A 57 5.76 6.39 9.49
C ARG A 57 6.68 6.63 10.70
N GLU A 58 6.31 6.11 11.86
CA GLU A 58 7.14 6.20 13.08
C GLU A 58 8.45 5.41 12.93
N ILE A 59 8.37 4.18 12.40
CA ILE A 59 9.52 3.30 12.23
C ILE A 59 10.46 3.80 11.13
N THR A 60 9.92 4.30 10.02
CA THR A 60 10.77 4.76 8.91
C THR A 60 11.54 6.02 9.25
N GLY A 61 11.00 6.92 10.09
CA GLY A 61 11.65 8.18 10.47
C GLY A 61 11.79 9.21 9.33
N GLU A 62 11.62 8.77 8.08
CA GLU A 62 11.58 9.55 6.86
C GLU A 62 10.34 9.20 6.02
N PHE A 63 10.12 9.96 4.95
CA PHE A 63 9.02 9.67 4.05
C PHE A 63 9.29 8.41 3.21
N LYS A 64 8.54 7.34 3.49
CA LYS A 64 8.38 6.18 2.60
C LYS A 64 6.89 5.93 2.35
N PRO A 65 6.42 5.86 1.10
CA PRO A 65 5.00 5.68 0.79
C PRO A 65 4.43 4.40 1.42
N PHE A 66 3.25 4.54 2.03
CA PHE A 66 2.38 3.43 2.34
C PHE A 66 1.25 3.41 1.31
N THR A 67 1.05 2.27 0.66
CA THR A 67 0.07 2.05 -0.40
C THR A 67 -0.90 0.96 0.04
N GLN A 68 -2.17 1.07 -0.34
CA GLN A 68 -3.15 0.02 -0.10
C GLN A 68 -3.86 -0.40 -1.38
N ALA A 69 -4.09 -1.70 -1.53
CA ALA A 69 -5.06 -2.22 -2.49
C ALA A 69 -6.46 -2.18 -1.88
N LEU A 70 -7.44 -1.65 -2.62
CA LEU A 70 -8.83 -1.56 -2.19
C LEU A 70 -9.78 -1.81 -3.36
N ALA A 71 -10.64 -2.83 -3.24
CA ALA A 71 -11.71 -3.09 -4.21
C ALA A 71 -12.87 -2.13 -3.97
N ILE A 72 -13.30 -1.42 -5.02
CA ILE A 72 -14.44 -0.50 -4.97
C ILE A 72 -15.46 -0.92 -6.01
N ASP A 73 -16.65 -1.28 -5.55
CA ASP A 73 -17.84 -1.34 -6.40
C ASP A 73 -18.61 -0.03 -6.24
N LEU A 74 -18.48 0.85 -7.23
CA LEU A 74 -19.05 2.19 -7.17
C LEU A 74 -20.54 2.18 -7.53
N SER A 75 -21.37 2.58 -6.57
CA SER A 75 -22.80 2.75 -6.79
C SER A 75 -23.15 3.96 -7.64
N ARG A 76 -24.21 3.84 -8.45
CA ARG A 76 -24.86 4.99 -9.10
C ARG A 76 -25.58 5.91 -8.10
N ASN A 77 -25.98 5.40 -6.93
CA ASN A 77 -26.55 6.23 -5.86
C ASN A 77 -25.41 6.86 -5.04
N PRO A 78 -25.25 8.20 -5.07
CA PRO A 78 -24.20 8.91 -4.32
C PRO A 78 -24.14 8.63 -2.82
N ASN A 79 -25.28 8.28 -2.23
CA ASN A 79 -25.48 8.10 -0.79
C ASN A 79 -25.71 6.62 -0.40
N GLU A 80 -25.47 5.65 -1.30
CA GLU A 80 -25.59 4.23 -0.91
C GLU A 80 -24.61 3.94 0.24
N ALA A 81 -25.15 3.45 1.36
CA ALA A 81 -24.38 3.04 2.53
C ALA A 81 -23.39 1.92 2.16
N PRO A 82 -22.21 1.86 2.81
CA PRO A 82 -21.19 0.86 2.49
C PRO A 82 -21.66 -0.56 2.81
N LYS A 83 -21.36 -1.47 1.88
CA LYS A 83 -21.55 -2.91 2.03
C LYS A 83 -20.24 -3.61 1.78
N PRO A 84 -19.80 -4.54 2.64
CA PRO A 84 -18.55 -5.25 2.45
C PRO A 84 -18.58 -6.08 1.17
N ILE A 85 -17.46 -6.10 0.45
CA ILE A 85 -17.14 -7.06 -0.61
C ILE A 85 -15.74 -7.62 -0.33
N GLN A 86 -15.33 -8.65 -1.06
CA GLN A 86 -13.98 -9.19 -0.91
C GLN A 86 -12.93 -8.11 -1.21
N GLY A 87 -12.08 -7.78 -0.23
CA GLY A 87 -11.00 -6.79 -0.37
C GLY A 87 -11.46 -5.32 -0.43
N GLY A 88 -12.69 -5.01 -0.02
CA GLY A 88 -13.16 -3.63 0.03
C GLY A 88 -14.66 -3.49 0.25
N PHE A 89 -15.30 -2.57 -0.46
CA PHE A 89 -16.72 -2.29 -0.29
C PHE A 89 -17.43 -1.77 -1.54
N ARG A 90 -18.74 -2.02 -1.60
CA ARG A 90 -19.68 -1.30 -2.46
C ARG A 90 -20.23 -0.08 -1.72
N SER A 91 -20.23 1.10 -2.33
CA SER A 91 -20.87 2.29 -1.74
C SER A 91 -21.11 3.41 -2.76
N GLY A 92 -21.83 4.46 -2.35
CA GLY A 92 -21.83 5.73 -3.07
C GLY A 92 -20.54 6.53 -2.87
N TYR A 93 -20.22 7.42 -3.81
CA TYR A 93 -18.94 8.16 -3.80
C TYR A 93 -18.73 9.03 -2.55
N ARG A 94 -19.80 9.48 -1.87
CA ARG A 94 -19.67 10.31 -0.66
C ARG A 94 -19.00 9.54 0.46
N PHE A 95 -19.39 8.29 0.68
CA PHE A 95 -18.72 7.42 1.64
C PHE A 95 -17.25 7.17 1.26
N ILE A 96 -16.95 6.92 -0.02
CA ILE A 96 -15.57 6.69 -0.49
C ILE A 96 -14.65 7.88 -0.16
N ILE A 97 -15.12 9.11 -0.40
CA ILE A 97 -14.35 10.32 -0.08
C ILE A 97 -14.07 10.41 1.41
N ASP A 98 -15.08 10.15 2.25
CA ASP A 98 -14.93 10.21 3.71
C ASP A 98 -14.02 9.10 4.23
N TYR A 99 -14.11 7.89 3.66
CA TYR A 99 -13.19 6.78 3.93
C TYR A 99 -11.73 7.17 3.64
N PHE A 100 -11.44 7.73 2.47
CA PHE A 100 -10.08 8.14 2.12
C PHE A 100 -9.54 9.29 2.96
N ARG A 101 -10.40 10.21 3.42
CA ARG A 101 -10.00 11.26 4.35
C ARG A 101 -9.66 10.70 5.73
N ALA A 102 -10.34 9.64 6.16
CA ALA A 102 -10.11 9.01 7.45
C ALA A 102 -8.87 8.09 7.48
N CYS A 103 -8.43 7.58 6.32
CA CYS A 103 -7.24 6.73 6.17
C CYS A 103 -5.89 7.48 6.08
N LYS A 104 -5.89 8.81 6.22
CA LYS A 104 -4.67 9.62 6.16
C LYS A 104 -3.73 9.42 7.35
#